data_AF-A0A971Q951-F1
#
_entry.id   AF-A0A971Q951-F1
#
_cell.length_a   1.000
_cell.length_b   1.000
_cell.length_c   1.000
_cell.angle_alpha   90.00
_cell.angle_beta   90.00
_cell.angle_gamma   90.00
#
_symmetry.space_group_name_H-M   'P 1'
#
loop_
_entity.id
_entity.type
_entity.pdbx_description
1 polymer ?
#
loop_
_entity_poly.entity_id
_entity_poly.type
_entity_poly.pdbx_seq_one_letter_code
_entity_poly.pdbx_strand_id
1 'polypeptide(L)'
;MKLSATGRLALMVTAAVLGGMIARAYGEIKPDEVLIVANGSVPDSLRLAKLYAAGREIPAERILGLPCPFREQISREQYENGIATPIRAFIEQQDLSNRLKVIVTVYGVPLKVAGVKPTFAQQQLADELTPRYQQAFGVVERILVEINALAGLEQNVPESQPGVRRPAQFAQDMYKLRKHFIQAGTAMQRSIQAETDPQVRQEMTVQALNLKVRFTGLGELAQQGQVNKEAAAAIEQMQVRLAEMARQDPGERDLNEYYGLAEKTGGLLLVLQLLHDDITRLSMAESAAAVDDELTLVMHRDYTVASRVPNLLNPHLAENTTAQAWQPVFMTARLDGPMPDVVERMIADALAVEQTGLEGKIYLDARGIRNKDGYHEYDEDLRRLAARLKEQTDWPVVLDDRPAVFEPNCCDQAALYCGWYSLRNYVPSFTFVRGAVAYHLASFEAQSLHDPKQNLWCPKLLAAGAAATIGPVDEPYLDSFPPPGEFIPLLLSGRYTLVEAFFMTKRYNSWRMILIGDPLYRPFAKNPCVLGPATQPVSTPSP
;
A
#
# COMPACT_ATOMS: atom_id res chain seq x y z
N MET A 1 63.91 16.09 -21.18
CA MET A 1 62.74 16.88 -20.72
C MET A 1 61.87 15.96 -19.88
N LYS A 2 61.65 16.34 -18.61
CA LYS A 2 60.77 15.64 -17.66
C LYS A 2 59.32 15.83 -18.10
N LEU A 3 58.51 14.77 -18.06
CA LEU A 3 57.06 14.85 -17.96
C LEU A 3 56.59 13.86 -16.88
N SER A 4 55.66 14.33 -16.09
CA SER A 4 55.35 13.98 -14.71
C SER A 4 54.38 12.81 -14.55
N ALA A 5 54.37 12.27 -13.33
CA ALA A 5 53.52 11.20 -12.84
C ALA A 5 52.03 11.55 -12.94
N THR A 6 51.28 10.78 -13.73
CA THR A 6 49.81 10.54 -13.61
C THR A 6 49.33 9.42 -14.55
N GLY A 7 50.20 8.44 -14.84
CA GLY A 7 49.93 7.38 -15.83
C GLY A 7 49.90 5.95 -15.27
N ARG A 8 49.61 5.77 -13.97
CA ARG A 8 49.50 4.44 -13.34
C ARG A 8 48.41 4.43 -12.26
N LEU A 9 47.16 4.58 -12.69
CA LEU A 9 45.99 4.06 -11.95
C LEU A 9 44.80 3.87 -12.92
N ALA A 10 45.07 3.21 -14.05
CA ALA A 10 44.06 2.80 -15.02
C ALA A 10 44.01 1.28 -15.08
N LEU A 11 43.67 0.65 -13.96
CA LEU A 11 43.19 -0.73 -13.87
C LEU A 11 42.68 -0.95 -12.43
N MET A 12 41.36 -0.97 -12.24
CA MET A 12 40.58 -1.44 -11.06
C MET A 12 39.41 -0.53 -10.64
N VAL A 13 38.57 -0.05 -11.56
CA VAL A 13 37.17 0.33 -11.21
C VAL A 13 36.22 0.02 -12.38
N THR A 14 36.24 -1.21 -12.88
CA THR A 14 35.29 -1.65 -13.92
C THR A 14 34.70 -3.00 -13.56
N ALA A 15 34.00 -3.05 -12.41
CA ALA A 15 33.05 -4.10 -12.06
C ALA A 15 32.32 -3.74 -10.74
N ALA A 16 31.32 -2.87 -10.79
CA ALA A 16 30.25 -2.77 -9.77
C ALA A 16 29.18 -1.74 -10.18
N VAL A 17 28.44 -1.99 -11.28
CA VAL A 17 27.18 -1.26 -11.59
C VAL A 17 26.05 -2.25 -11.91
N LEU A 18 26.10 -3.47 -11.36
CA LEU A 18 25.03 -4.45 -11.48
C LEU A 18 24.46 -4.78 -10.10
N GLY A 19 23.19 -4.44 -9.89
CA GLY A 19 22.30 -5.09 -8.93
C GLY A 19 22.65 -4.88 -7.46
N GLY A 20 22.42 -3.67 -6.95
CA GLY A 20 22.56 -3.36 -5.52
C GLY A 20 21.22 -3.14 -4.83
N MET A 21 20.25 -4.05 -4.96
CA MET A 21 19.26 -4.19 -3.87
C MET A 21 20.04 -4.75 -2.68
N ILE A 22 20.54 -3.89 -1.81
CA ILE A 22 21.06 -4.31 -0.51
C ILE A 22 19.82 -4.81 0.25
N ALA A 23 19.54 -6.10 0.11
CA ALA A 23 18.60 -6.80 0.97
C ALA A 23 19.10 -6.60 2.40
N ARG A 24 18.49 -5.67 3.14
CA ARG A 24 18.67 -5.59 4.58
C ARG A 24 18.39 -6.99 5.10
N ALA A 25 19.41 -7.63 5.66
CA ALA A 25 19.23 -8.91 6.31
C ALA A 25 18.40 -8.66 7.57
N TYR A 26 17.08 -8.80 7.46
CA TYR A 26 16.22 -8.94 8.61
C TYR A 26 16.68 -10.22 9.31
N GLY A 27 17.26 -10.06 10.51
CA GLY A 27 17.57 -11.21 11.37
C GLY A 27 16.27 -11.87 11.79
N GLU A 28 16.29 -13.20 11.92
CA GLU A 28 15.15 -14.00 12.34
C GLU A 28 14.42 -13.39 13.54
N ILE A 29 13.08 -13.29 13.44
CA ILE A 29 12.24 -12.78 14.52
C ILE A 29 12.31 -13.77 15.68
N LYS A 30 12.74 -13.29 16.83
CA LYS A 30 12.89 -14.11 18.03
C LYS A 30 11.59 -14.13 18.85
N PRO A 31 11.33 -15.20 19.62
CA PRO A 31 10.11 -15.30 20.42
C PRO A 31 9.88 -14.12 21.38
N ASP A 32 10.95 -13.55 21.94
CA ASP A 32 10.90 -12.41 22.87
C ASP A 32 10.61 -11.05 22.20
N GLU A 33 10.61 -11.00 20.86
CA GLU A 33 10.27 -9.85 20.01
C GLU A 33 8.78 -9.84 19.59
N VAL A 34 7.98 -10.77 20.11
CA VAL A 34 6.55 -10.92 19.82
C VAL A 34 5.71 -10.53 21.03
N LEU A 35 4.68 -9.71 20.82
CA LEU A 35 3.62 -9.41 21.78
C LEU A 35 2.32 -10.08 21.34
N ILE A 36 1.67 -10.84 22.22
CA ILE A 36 0.37 -11.47 21.97
C ILE A 36 -0.71 -10.66 22.68
N VAL A 37 -1.68 -10.14 21.92
CA VAL A 37 -2.83 -9.39 22.43
C VAL A 37 -4.07 -10.27 22.33
N ALA A 38 -4.59 -10.65 23.49
CA ALA A 38 -5.78 -11.49 23.62
C ALA A 38 -6.98 -10.69 24.14
N ASN A 39 -8.19 -11.10 23.77
CA ASN A 39 -9.39 -10.57 24.39
C ASN A 39 -9.58 -11.24 25.76
N GLY A 40 -9.25 -10.53 26.84
CA GLY A 40 -9.36 -11.01 28.22
C GLY A 40 -10.80 -11.31 28.66
N SER A 41 -11.81 -10.86 27.91
CA SER A 41 -13.22 -11.17 28.16
C SER A 41 -13.70 -12.45 27.45
N VAL A 42 -12.85 -13.09 26.63
CA VAL A 42 -13.17 -14.32 25.88
C VAL A 42 -12.23 -15.44 26.32
N PRO A 43 -12.71 -16.46 27.06
CA PRO A 43 -11.87 -17.54 27.58
C PRO A 43 -11.06 -18.27 26.50
N ASP A 44 -11.65 -18.54 25.33
CA ASP A 44 -10.95 -19.16 24.21
C ASP A 44 -9.80 -18.30 23.66
N SER A 45 -9.91 -16.97 23.70
CA SER A 45 -8.84 -16.07 23.27
C SER A 45 -7.59 -16.25 24.14
N LEU A 46 -7.76 -16.27 25.46
CA LEU A 46 -6.66 -16.49 26.41
C LEU A 46 -6.08 -17.90 26.32
N ARG A 47 -6.92 -18.92 26.07
CA ARG A 47 -6.48 -20.30 25.86
C ARG A 47 -5.61 -20.40 24.61
N LEU A 48 -6.07 -19.84 23.48
CA LEU A 48 -5.34 -19.84 22.21
C LEU A 48 -4.05 -19.02 22.29
N ALA A 49 -4.05 -17.88 22.99
CA ALA A 49 -2.85 -17.09 23.23
C ALA A 49 -1.76 -17.89 23.97
N LYS A 50 -2.14 -18.64 25.01
CA LYS A 50 -1.22 -19.52 25.75
C LYS A 50 -0.73 -20.69 24.91
N LEU A 51 -1.62 -21.29 24.11
CA LEU A 51 -1.28 -22.37 23.18
C LEU A 51 -0.22 -21.90 22.17
N TYR A 52 -0.46 -20.75 21.54
CA TYR A 52 0.47 -20.15 20.58
C TYR A 52 1.81 -19.80 21.24
N ALA A 53 1.77 -19.16 22.42
CA ALA A 53 2.98 -18.80 23.15
C ALA A 53 3.84 -20.03 23.46
N ALA A 54 3.22 -21.12 23.94
CA ALA A 54 3.92 -22.36 24.21
C ALA A 54 4.50 -22.99 22.93
N GLY A 55 3.75 -23.01 21.83
CA GLY A 55 4.19 -23.57 20.56
C GLY A 55 5.35 -22.82 19.89
N ARG A 56 5.48 -21.52 20.15
CA ARG A 56 6.54 -20.65 19.60
C ARG A 56 7.60 -20.24 20.63
N GLU A 57 7.56 -20.80 21.83
CA GLU A 57 8.46 -20.45 22.95
C GLU A 57 8.45 -18.94 23.29
N ILE A 58 7.31 -18.27 23.05
CA ILE A 58 7.13 -16.86 23.40
C ILE A 58 6.93 -16.77 24.91
N PRO A 59 7.69 -15.91 25.63
CA PRO A 59 7.57 -15.81 27.08
C PRO A 59 6.14 -15.49 27.52
N ALA A 60 5.65 -16.11 28.59
CA ALA A 60 4.28 -15.93 29.05
C ALA A 60 3.96 -14.47 29.43
N GLU A 61 4.98 -13.70 29.82
CA GLU A 61 4.90 -12.27 30.10
C GLU A 61 4.61 -11.44 28.85
N ARG A 62 4.72 -12.01 27.65
CA ARG A 62 4.34 -11.39 26.37
C ARG A 62 2.86 -11.56 26.02
N ILE A 63 2.05 -12.11 26.92
CA ILE A 63 0.60 -12.22 26.72
C ILE A 63 -0.09 -11.06 27.45
N LEU A 64 -0.68 -10.15 26.69
CA LEU A 64 -1.50 -9.05 27.19
C LEU A 64 -2.98 -9.33 26.95
N GLY A 65 -3.71 -9.62 28.02
CA GLY A 65 -5.17 -9.75 27.99
C GLY A 65 -5.86 -8.38 28.15
N LEU A 66 -6.65 -7.96 27.16
CA LEU A 66 -7.38 -6.70 27.19
C LEU A 66 -8.89 -6.93 27.27
N PRO A 67 -9.65 -6.16 28.07
CA PRO A 67 -11.10 -6.23 28.06
C PRO A 67 -11.62 -5.60 26.76
N CYS A 68 -12.07 -6.42 25.81
CA CYS A 68 -12.62 -5.95 24.54
C CYS A 68 -14.03 -6.53 24.29
N PRO A 69 -14.93 -5.78 23.63
CA PRO A 69 -16.20 -6.35 23.21
C PRO A 69 -15.98 -7.42 22.13
N PHE A 70 -16.72 -8.53 22.19
CA PHE A 70 -16.71 -9.56 21.16
C PHE A 70 -17.62 -9.15 19.99
N ARG A 71 -17.10 -8.28 19.12
CA ARG A 71 -17.75 -7.81 17.89
C ARG A 71 -16.72 -7.34 16.89
N GLU A 72 -17.07 -7.37 15.61
CA GLU A 72 -16.13 -7.05 14.53
C GLU A 72 -15.70 -5.58 14.52
N GLN A 73 -16.61 -4.66 14.86
CA GLN A 73 -16.36 -3.21 14.74
C GLN A 73 -16.51 -2.48 16.06
N ILE A 74 -15.54 -1.62 16.34
CA ILE A 74 -15.53 -0.68 17.48
C ILE A 74 -15.36 0.75 17.00
N SER A 75 -15.70 1.73 17.85
CA SER A 75 -15.40 3.14 17.54
C SER A 75 -13.91 3.44 17.67
N ARG A 76 -13.45 4.54 17.07
CA ARG A 76 -12.09 5.05 17.27
C ARG A 76 -11.75 5.29 18.73
N GLU A 77 -12.67 5.84 19.50
CA GLU A 77 -12.52 6.06 20.94
C GLU A 77 -12.33 4.74 21.71
N GLN A 78 -13.11 3.71 21.37
CA GLN A 78 -12.97 2.39 21.98
C GLN A 78 -11.64 1.73 21.62
N TYR A 79 -11.15 1.92 20.39
CA TYR A 79 -9.82 1.47 19.98
C TYR A 79 -8.73 2.19 20.79
N GLU A 80 -8.75 3.51 20.85
CA GLU A 80 -7.74 4.29 21.56
C GLU A 80 -7.69 3.98 23.06
N ASN A 81 -8.85 3.95 23.71
CA ASN A 81 -8.94 3.79 25.16
C ASN A 81 -8.82 2.32 25.59
N GLY A 82 -9.38 1.39 24.81
CA GLY A 82 -9.47 -0.02 25.16
C GLY A 82 -8.35 -0.90 24.61
N ILE A 83 -7.64 -0.46 23.57
CA ILE A 83 -6.63 -1.26 22.87
C ILE A 83 -5.29 -0.53 22.78
N ALA A 84 -5.22 0.59 22.05
CA ALA A 84 -3.95 1.24 21.73
C ALA A 84 -3.24 1.81 22.97
N THR A 85 -3.97 2.50 23.86
CA THR A 85 -3.38 3.09 25.07
C THR A 85 -2.86 2.03 26.05
N PRO A 86 -3.62 0.96 26.39
CA PRO A 86 -3.09 -0.15 27.18
C PRO A 86 -1.86 -0.82 26.56
N ILE A 87 -1.83 -1.01 25.24
CA ILE A 87 -0.67 -1.61 24.55
C ILE A 87 0.55 -0.69 24.65
N ARG A 88 0.40 0.62 24.36
CA ARG A 88 1.50 1.60 24.53
C ARG A 88 2.05 1.55 25.95
N ALA A 89 1.17 1.62 26.95
CA ALA A 89 1.57 1.59 28.35
C ALA A 89 2.34 0.31 28.71
N PHE A 90 1.88 -0.85 28.19
CA PHE A 90 2.59 -2.12 28.38
C PHE A 90 3.99 -2.11 27.74
N ILE A 91 4.10 -1.65 26.49
CA ILE A 91 5.36 -1.57 25.76
C ILE A 91 6.36 -0.65 26.47
N GLU A 92 5.89 0.52 26.92
CA GLU A 92 6.70 1.52 27.63
C GLU A 92 7.14 1.00 29.01
N GLN A 93 6.24 0.40 29.80
CA GLN A 93 6.55 -0.12 31.14
C GLN A 93 7.54 -1.28 31.13
N GLN A 94 7.55 -2.07 30.05
CA GLN A 94 8.40 -3.25 29.91
C GLN A 94 9.69 -2.95 29.09
N ASP A 95 9.93 -1.68 28.73
CA ASP A 95 11.05 -1.23 27.89
C ASP A 95 11.19 -2.01 26.57
N LEU A 96 10.08 -2.12 25.84
CA LEU A 96 9.96 -3.00 24.67
C LEU A 96 9.96 -2.28 23.33
N SER A 97 9.96 -0.95 23.34
CA SER A 97 9.82 -0.11 22.14
C SER A 97 10.83 -0.47 21.05
N ASN A 98 12.08 -0.79 21.42
CA ASN A 98 13.15 -1.13 20.47
C ASN A 98 13.40 -2.64 20.33
N ARG A 99 12.63 -3.47 21.04
CA ARG A 99 12.79 -4.94 21.06
C ARG A 99 11.65 -5.66 20.35
N LEU A 100 10.42 -5.19 20.49
CA LEU A 100 9.29 -5.78 19.79
C LEU A 100 9.37 -5.50 18.29
N LYS A 101 9.03 -6.53 17.52
CA LYS A 101 8.88 -6.45 16.06
C LYS A 101 7.46 -6.80 15.63
N VAL A 102 6.79 -7.69 16.38
CA VAL A 102 5.49 -8.25 15.99
C VAL A 102 4.46 -8.08 17.10
N ILE A 103 3.25 -7.64 16.74
CA ILE A 103 2.06 -7.70 17.58
C ILE A 103 1.07 -8.68 16.94
N VAL A 104 0.64 -9.68 17.72
CA VAL A 104 -0.29 -10.73 17.27
C VAL A 104 -1.62 -10.56 17.99
N THR A 105 -2.68 -10.27 17.25
CA THR A 105 -4.04 -10.29 17.84
C THR A 105 -4.60 -11.72 17.81
N VAL A 106 -5.39 -12.09 18.82
CA VAL A 106 -5.97 -13.44 18.94
C VAL A 106 -7.49 -13.37 18.93
N TYR A 107 -8.11 -14.47 18.48
CA TYR A 107 -9.55 -14.74 18.45
C TYR A 107 -10.37 -13.85 19.38
N GLY A 108 -11.26 -13.05 18.80
CA GLY A 108 -12.19 -12.19 19.54
C GLY A 108 -11.67 -10.81 19.94
N VAL A 109 -10.43 -10.45 19.65
CA VAL A 109 -10.04 -9.03 19.57
C VAL A 109 -10.80 -8.39 18.39
N PRO A 110 -11.39 -7.18 18.53
CA PRO A 110 -12.10 -6.53 17.43
C PRO A 110 -11.30 -6.43 16.14
N LEU A 111 -11.98 -6.50 15.00
CA LEU A 111 -11.36 -6.57 13.68
C LEU A 111 -11.18 -5.18 13.05
N LYS A 112 -12.10 -4.26 13.34
CA LYS A 112 -12.26 -2.99 12.63
C LYS A 112 -12.44 -1.81 13.57
N VAL A 113 -11.82 -0.70 13.19
CA VAL A 113 -12.10 0.62 13.74
C VAL A 113 -13.00 1.38 12.77
N ALA A 114 -14.14 1.84 13.29
CA ALA A 114 -15.10 2.61 12.52
C ALA A 114 -14.50 3.96 12.07
N GLY A 115 -14.93 4.42 10.89
CA GLY A 115 -14.62 5.76 10.41
C GLY A 115 -15.06 6.84 11.39
N VAL A 116 -14.23 7.87 11.51
CA VAL A 116 -14.47 9.05 12.34
C VAL A 116 -15.36 10.02 11.57
N LYS A 117 -16.32 10.64 12.26
CA LYS A 117 -17.11 11.71 11.68
C LYS A 117 -16.35 13.04 11.84
N PRO A 118 -16.36 13.91 10.82
CA PRO A 118 -15.73 15.22 10.96
C PRO A 118 -16.44 16.05 12.03
N THR A 119 -15.68 16.88 12.73
CA THR A 119 -16.23 17.91 13.62
C THR A 119 -16.94 18.99 12.80
N PHE A 120 -17.81 19.79 13.43
CA PHE A 120 -18.49 20.90 12.75
C PHE A 120 -17.50 21.88 12.09
N ALA A 121 -16.40 22.22 12.78
CA ALA A 121 -15.38 23.10 12.25
C ALA A 121 -14.65 22.50 11.03
N GLN A 122 -14.32 21.20 11.08
CA GLN A 122 -13.71 20.51 9.95
C GLN A 122 -14.66 20.43 8.75
N GLN A 123 -15.94 20.12 8.98
CA GLN A 123 -16.94 20.10 7.92
C GLN A 123 -17.12 21.48 7.28
N GLN A 124 -17.25 22.52 8.10
CA GLN A 124 -17.38 23.90 7.61
C GLN A 124 -16.17 24.31 6.75
N LEU A 125 -14.96 23.93 7.15
CA LEU A 125 -13.77 24.23 6.38
C LEU A 125 -13.70 23.42 5.07
N ALA A 126 -14.07 22.14 5.08
CA ALA A 126 -14.18 21.34 3.86
C ALA A 126 -15.18 21.94 2.86
N ASP A 127 -16.31 22.44 3.37
CA ASP A 127 -17.33 23.11 2.57
C ASP A 127 -16.80 24.44 1.98
N GLU A 128 -15.94 25.18 2.69
CA GLU A 128 -15.27 26.38 2.18
C GLU A 128 -14.23 26.06 1.08
N LEU A 129 -13.49 24.96 1.23
CA LEU A 129 -12.46 24.55 0.27
C LEU A 129 -13.04 23.95 -1.01
N THR A 130 -14.24 23.37 -0.95
CA THR A 130 -14.87 22.69 -2.09
C THR A 130 -15.08 23.61 -3.31
N PRO A 131 -15.61 24.84 -3.19
CA PRO A 131 -15.67 25.78 -4.31
C PRO A 131 -14.29 26.15 -4.87
N ARG A 132 -13.26 26.27 -4.02
CA ARG A 132 -11.88 26.56 -4.48
C ARG A 132 -11.34 25.40 -5.34
N TYR A 133 -11.61 24.16 -4.92
CA TYR A 133 -11.29 22.96 -5.70
C TYR A 133 -11.97 22.97 -7.06
N GLN A 134 -13.29 23.20 -7.09
CA GLN A 134 -14.06 23.27 -8.34
C GLN A 134 -13.57 24.36 -9.29
N GLN A 135 -13.23 25.53 -8.75
CA GLN A 135 -12.66 26.62 -9.52
C GLN A 135 -11.30 26.24 -10.11
N ALA A 136 -10.37 25.73 -9.31
CA ALA A 136 -9.05 25.29 -9.78
C ALA A 136 -9.19 24.21 -10.86
N PHE A 137 -10.14 23.29 -10.68
CA PHE A 137 -10.40 22.21 -11.62
C PHE A 137 -10.86 22.75 -12.99
N GLY A 138 -11.85 23.65 -12.98
CA GLY A 138 -12.33 24.28 -14.21
C GLY A 138 -11.28 25.15 -14.90
N VAL A 139 -10.32 25.74 -14.16
CA VAL A 139 -9.19 26.46 -14.79
C VAL A 139 -8.23 25.48 -15.46
N VAL A 140 -7.95 24.33 -14.84
CA VAL A 140 -7.12 23.27 -15.44
C VAL A 140 -7.74 22.75 -16.73
N GLU A 141 -9.04 22.49 -16.77
CA GLU A 141 -9.73 22.08 -18.00
C GLU A 141 -9.59 23.13 -19.11
N ARG A 142 -9.77 24.42 -18.78
CA ARG A 142 -9.57 25.51 -19.75
C ARG A 142 -8.15 25.57 -20.29
N ILE A 143 -7.14 25.39 -19.43
CA ILE A 143 -5.73 25.33 -19.87
C ILE A 143 -5.53 24.18 -20.85
N LEU A 144 -6.11 23.00 -20.60
CA LEU A 144 -5.98 21.87 -21.53
C LEU A 144 -6.66 22.12 -22.87
N VAL A 145 -7.82 22.79 -22.89
CA VAL A 145 -8.48 23.24 -24.13
C VAL A 145 -7.59 24.24 -24.89
N GLU A 146 -7.00 25.22 -24.21
CA GLU A 146 -6.11 26.20 -24.82
C GLU A 146 -4.84 25.55 -25.41
N ILE A 147 -4.25 24.57 -24.71
CA ILE A 147 -3.10 23.81 -25.22
C ILE A 147 -3.50 22.97 -26.45
N ASN A 148 -4.65 22.30 -26.41
CA ASN A 148 -5.15 21.54 -27.57
C ASN A 148 -5.33 22.45 -28.79
N ALA A 149 -5.88 23.65 -28.59
CA ALA A 149 -6.06 24.63 -29.66
C ALA A 149 -4.72 25.06 -30.28
N LEU A 150 -3.71 25.37 -29.46
CA LEU A 150 -2.36 25.70 -29.95
C LEU A 150 -1.64 24.51 -30.60
N ALA A 151 -2.00 23.29 -30.20
CA ALA A 151 -1.45 22.06 -30.75
C ALA A 151 -2.15 21.56 -32.02
N GLY A 152 -3.24 22.20 -32.45
CA GLY A 152 -4.08 21.73 -33.55
C GLY A 152 -4.77 20.39 -33.27
N LEU A 153 -5.03 20.07 -32.00
CA LEU A 153 -5.69 18.85 -31.56
C LEU A 153 -7.19 19.07 -31.36
N GLU A 154 -7.97 17.99 -31.38
CA GLU A 154 -9.36 18.04 -30.94
C GLU A 154 -9.47 18.57 -29.51
N GLN A 155 -10.49 19.38 -29.23
CA GLN A 155 -10.68 20.02 -27.92
C GLN A 155 -11.19 19.07 -26.82
N ASN A 156 -11.16 17.76 -27.08
CA ASN A 156 -11.56 16.74 -26.12
C ASN A 156 -10.54 16.70 -24.95
N VAL A 157 -11.02 17.06 -23.76
CA VAL A 157 -10.30 16.90 -22.49
C VAL A 157 -10.78 15.60 -21.84
N PRO A 158 -9.93 14.85 -21.10
CA PRO A 158 -10.39 13.65 -20.42
C PRO A 158 -11.65 13.92 -19.59
N GLU A 159 -12.66 13.05 -19.69
CA GLU A 159 -13.89 13.18 -18.89
C GLU A 159 -13.56 13.19 -17.40
N SER A 160 -13.90 14.31 -16.75
CA SER A 160 -13.79 14.48 -15.31
C SER A 160 -15.07 15.10 -14.77
N GLN A 161 -15.56 14.58 -13.65
CA GLN A 161 -16.76 15.11 -13.01
C GLN A 161 -16.38 16.27 -12.07
N PRO A 162 -17.18 17.35 -12.00
CA PRO A 162 -16.86 18.56 -11.22
C PRO A 162 -16.98 18.41 -9.69
N GLY A 163 -17.13 17.20 -9.16
CA GLY A 163 -17.22 16.94 -7.72
C GLY A 163 -15.87 16.53 -7.12
N VAL A 164 -15.68 16.74 -5.81
CA VAL A 164 -14.54 16.18 -5.09
C VAL A 164 -14.61 14.65 -5.19
N ARG A 165 -13.65 14.07 -5.90
CA ARG A 165 -13.58 12.64 -6.20
C ARG A 165 -13.13 11.86 -4.96
N ARG A 166 -13.37 10.55 -4.89
CA ARG A 166 -12.69 9.72 -3.89
C ARG A 166 -11.19 9.62 -4.23
N PRO A 167 -10.29 9.43 -3.26
CA PRO A 167 -8.85 9.45 -3.50
C PRO A 167 -8.36 8.60 -4.67
N ALA A 168 -8.81 7.35 -4.82
CA ALA A 168 -8.40 6.52 -5.96
C ALA A 168 -8.91 7.03 -7.32
N GLN A 169 -10.13 7.60 -7.35
CA GLN A 169 -10.67 8.21 -8.58
C GLN A 169 -9.91 9.50 -8.91
N PHE A 170 -9.57 10.29 -7.87
CA PHE A 170 -8.77 11.49 -8.03
C PHE A 170 -7.36 11.18 -8.56
N ALA A 171 -6.69 10.15 -8.05
CA ALA A 171 -5.38 9.72 -8.55
C ALA A 171 -5.43 9.35 -10.05
N GLN A 172 -6.45 8.61 -10.47
CA GLN A 172 -6.68 8.30 -11.88
C GLN A 172 -6.94 9.54 -12.74
N ASP A 173 -7.75 10.48 -12.23
CA ASP A 173 -8.05 11.73 -12.94
C ASP A 173 -6.77 12.58 -13.07
N MET A 174 -5.96 12.71 -12.02
CA MET A 174 -4.67 13.39 -12.04
C MET A 174 -3.67 12.76 -13.01
N TYR A 175 -3.62 11.42 -13.09
CA TYR A 175 -2.81 10.71 -14.07
C TYR A 175 -3.23 11.05 -15.51
N LYS A 176 -4.54 11.02 -15.81
CA LYS A 176 -5.09 11.36 -17.13
C LYS A 176 -4.76 12.80 -17.50
N LEU A 177 -4.97 13.75 -16.58
CA LEU A 177 -4.68 15.17 -16.78
C LEU A 177 -3.19 15.40 -17.09
N ARG A 178 -2.28 14.81 -16.30
CA ARG A 178 -0.82 14.90 -16.54
C ARG A 178 -0.42 14.31 -17.88
N LYS A 179 -0.93 13.12 -18.20
CA LYS A 179 -0.63 12.43 -19.46
C LYS A 179 -1.09 13.26 -20.66
N HIS A 180 -2.31 13.78 -20.61
CA HIS A 180 -2.86 14.64 -21.66
C HIS A 180 -2.02 15.90 -21.82
N PHE A 181 -1.68 16.58 -20.73
CA PHE A 181 -0.84 17.79 -20.76
C PHE A 181 0.52 17.54 -21.43
N ILE A 182 1.20 16.44 -21.11
CA ILE A 182 2.49 16.09 -21.71
C ILE A 182 2.34 15.84 -23.23
N GLN A 183 1.31 15.10 -23.63
CA GLN A 183 1.04 14.79 -25.03
C GLN A 183 0.71 16.06 -25.83
N ALA A 184 -0.22 16.87 -25.33
CA ALA A 184 -0.65 18.10 -25.96
C ALA A 184 0.48 19.15 -25.98
N GLY A 185 1.28 19.25 -24.92
CA GLY A 185 2.47 20.11 -24.88
C GLY A 185 3.53 19.73 -25.91
N THR A 186 3.74 18.43 -26.13
CA THR A 186 4.66 17.94 -27.18
C THR A 186 4.16 18.31 -28.58
N ALA A 187 2.85 18.18 -28.84
CA ALA A 187 2.24 18.56 -30.11
C ALA A 187 2.24 20.09 -30.33
N MET A 188 1.96 20.86 -29.28
CA MET A 188 2.06 22.32 -29.26
C MET A 188 3.47 22.78 -29.65
N GLN A 189 4.51 22.18 -29.06
CA GLN A 189 5.90 22.52 -29.39
C GLN A 189 6.24 22.29 -30.88
N ARG A 190 5.72 21.20 -31.48
CA ARG A 190 5.88 20.93 -32.91
C ARG A 190 5.16 21.97 -33.76
N SER A 191 3.96 22.38 -33.36
CA SER A 191 3.17 23.40 -34.05
C SER A 191 3.87 24.75 -34.03
N ILE A 192 4.43 25.16 -32.88
CA ILE A 192 5.25 26.38 -32.75
C ILE A 192 6.48 26.30 -33.66
N GLN A 193 7.16 25.16 -33.74
CA GLN A 193 8.34 25.00 -34.59
C GLN A 193 7.99 25.06 -36.10
N ALA A 194 6.80 24.59 -36.47
CA ALA A 194 6.31 24.59 -37.84
C ALA A 194 5.77 25.95 -38.31
N GLU A 195 5.41 26.86 -37.39
CA GLU A 195 4.96 28.20 -37.75
C GLU A 195 6.05 28.95 -38.51
N THR A 196 5.68 29.58 -39.62
CA THR A 196 6.61 30.29 -40.51
C THR A 196 6.69 31.78 -40.18
N ASP A 197 5.60 32.38 -39.72
CA ASP A 197 5.54 33.79 -39.33
C ASP A 197 6.30 34.02 -38.00
N PRO A 198 7.37 34.82 -37.97
CA PRO A 198 8.15 35.06 -36.76
C PRO A 198 7.35 35.71 -35.62
N GLN A 199 6.39 36.59 -35.94
CA GLN A 199 5.58 37.28 -34.93
C GLN A 199 4.59 36.30 -34.30
N VAL A 200 3.86 35.54 -35.13
CA VAL A 200 2.91 34.52 -34.64
C VAL A 200 3.63 33.46 -33.82
N ARG A 201 4.80 33.00 -34.27
CA ARG A 201 5.64 32.05 -33.52
C ARG A 201 6.03 32.58 -32.14
N GLN A 202 6.41 33.86 -32.05
CA GLN A 202 6.77 34.49 -30.78
C GLN A 202 5.55 34.57 -29.84
N GLU A 203 4.39 34.96 -30.35
CA GLU A 203 3.13 35.02 -29.61
C GLU A 203 2.74 33.63 -29.06
N MET A 204 2.78 32.60 -29.92
CA MET A 204 2.52 31.22 -29.50
C MET A 204 3.51 30.73 -28.45
N THR A 205 4.79 31.09 -28.57
CA THR A 205 5.83 30.71 -27.59
C THR A 205 5.56 31.30 -26.22
N VAL A 206 5.19 32.58 -26.16
CA VAL A 206 4.83 33.27 -24.91
C VAL A 206 3.57 32.65 -24.31
N GLN A 207 2.55 32.37 -25.13
CA GLN A 207 1.32 31.74 -24.68
C GLN A 207 1.57 30.33 -24.13
N ALA A 208 2.37 29.52 -24.83
CA ALA A 208 2.76 28.19 -24.39
C ALA A 208 3.50 28.20 -23.05
N LEU A 209 4.43 29.14 -22.86
CA LEU A 209 5.13 29.31 -21.59
C LEU A 209 4.17 29.71 -20.46
N ASN A 210 3.24 30.63 -20.72
CA ASN A 210 2.23 31.04 -19.74
C ASN A 210 1.34 29.87 -19.32
N LEU A 211 0.85 29.08 -20.27
CA LEU A 211 0.05 27.88 -20.01
C LEU A 211 0.84 26.84 -19.22
N LYS A 212 2.11 26.61 -19.57
CA LYS A 212 3.00 25.70 -18.83
C LYS A 212 3.16 26.15 -17.38
N VAL A 213 3.51 27.42 -17.15
CA VAL A 213 3.70 27.97 -15.79
C VAL A 213 2.42 27.92 -14.98
N ARG A 214 1.25 28.22 -15.57
CA ARG A 214 -0.04 28.11 -14.85
C ARG A 214 -0.37 26.65 -14.48
N PHE A 215 0.01 25.69 -15.32
CA PHE A 215 -0.27 24.27 -15.08
C PHE A 215 0.69 23.62 -14.08
N THR A 216 2.01 23.77 -14.26
CA THR A 216 3.04 23.09 -13.46
C THR A 216 3.86 24.00 -12.53
N GLY A 217 3.61 25.31 -12.55
CA GLY A 217 4.33 26.28 -11.72
C GLY A 217 5.74 26.56 -12.21
N LEU A 218 6.50 27.29 -11.40
CA LEU A 218 7.90 27.64 -11.69
C LEU A 218 8.90 26.55 -11.23
N GLY A 219 8.48 25.62 -10.37
CA GLY A 219 9.36 24.58 -9.81
C GLY A 219 9.97 23.67 -10.87
N GLU A 220 9.18 23.27 -11.85
CA GLU A 220 9.67 22.44 -12.97
C GLU A 220 10.72 23.18 -13.81
N LEU A 221 10.49 24.48 -14.07
CA LEU A 221 11.44 25.32 -14.81
C LEU A 221 12.75 25.50 -14.04
N ALA A 222 12.67 25.66 -12.71
CA ALA A 222 13.84 25.75 -11.85
C ALA A 222 14.68 24.47 -11.88
N GLN A 223 14.03 23.30 -11.77
CA GLN A 223 14.70 22.00 -11.87
C GLN A 223 15.35 21.77 -13.24
N GLN A 224 14.76 22.32 -14.31
CA GLN A 224 15.30 22.27 -15.68
C GLN A 224 16.39 23.32 -15.95
N GLY A 225 16.75 24.15 -14.97
CA GLY A 225 17.76 25.21 -15.13
C GLY A 225 17.31 26.34 -16.06
N GLN A 226 16.00 26.52 -16.24
CA GLN A 226 15.40 27.52 -17.14
C GLN A 226 15.12 28.86 -16.44
N VAL A 227 15.51 28.99 -15.17
CA VAL A 227 15.45 30.23 -14.39
C VAL A 227 16.84 30.60 -13.88
N ASN A 228 17.05 31.87 -13.51
CA ASN A 228 18.32 32.29 -12.93
C ASN A 228 18.52 31.72 -11.50
N LYS A 229 19.75 31.77 -10.99
CA LYS A 229 20.09 31.18 -9.68
C LYS A 229 19.31 31.79 -8.51
N GLU A 230 19.05 33.09 -8.55
CA GLU A 230 18.31 33.81 -7.51
C GLU A 230 16.84 33.36 -7.47
N ALA A 231 16.19 33.23 -8.63
CA ALA A 231 14.83 32.72 -8.75
C ALA A 231 14.74 31.25 -8.34
N ALA A 232 15.72 30.43 -8.72
CA ALA A 232 15.77 29.02 -8.29
C ALA A 232 15.82 28.90 -6.75
N ALA A 233 16.69 29.68 -6.10
CA ALA A 233 16.78 29.69 -4.63
C ALA A 233 15.49 30.19 -3.95
N ALA A 234 14.84 31.21 -4.53
CA ALA A 234 13.54 31.69 -4.02
C ALA A 234 12.43 30.62 -4.16
N ILE A 235 12.42 29.88 -5.26
CA ILE A 235 11.47 28.78 -5.48
C ILE A 235 11.70 27.65 -4.48
N GLU A 236 12.95 27.28 -4.23
CA GLU A 236 13.30 26.29 -3.22
C GLU A 236 12.83 26.71 -1.82
N GLN A 237 13.03 27.97 -1.43
CA GLN A 237 12.53 28.51 -0.15
C GLN A 237 11.00 28.45 -0.05
N MET A 238 10.28 28.78 -1.13
CA MET A 238 8.83 28.63 -1.18
C MET A 238 8.38 27.17 -1.03
N GLN A 239 9.09 26.22 -1.65
CA GLN A 239 8.81 24.79 -1.53
C GLN A 239 9.06 24.26 -0.11
N VAL A 240 10.14 24.71 0.55
CA VAL A 240 10.41 24.38 1.95
C VAL A 240 9.31 24.91 2.87
N ARG A 241 8.92 26.18 2.72
CA ARG A 241 7.81 26.78 3.48
C ARG A 241 6.50 26.03 3.25
N LEU A 242 6.18 25.69 2.00
CA LEU A 242 5.00 24.90 1.66
C LEU A 242 5.01 23.54 2.38
N ALA A 243 6.15 22.84 2.40
CA ALA A 243 6.31 21.56 3.06
C ALA A 243 6.20 21.65 4.59
N GLU A 244 6.68 22.75 5.20
CA GLU A 244 6.48 23.03 6.63
C GLU A 244 5.00 23.22 6.97
N MET A 245 4.29 24.04 6.19
CA MET A 245 2.87 24.31 6.38
C MET A 245 2.02 23.06 6.17
N ALA A 246 2.37 22.20 5.21
CA ALA A 246 1.66 20.93 4.94
C ALA A 246 1.62 19.98 6.16
N ARG A 247 2.53 20.13 7.13
CA ARG A 247 2.55 19.32 8.36
C ARG A 247 1.49 19.75 9.39
N GLN A 248 1.03 20.99 9.34
CA GLN A 248 0.02 21.52 10.27
C GLN A 248 -1.37 20.98 9.93
N ASP A 249 -2.34 21.05 10.84
CA ASP A 249 -3.72 20.73 10.48
C ASP A 249 -4.29 21.81 9.54
N PRO A 250 -5.10 21.45 8.51
CA PRO A 250 -5.69 22.46 7.62
C PRO A 250 -6.43 23.58 8.37
N GLY A 251 -7.03 23.30 9.52
CA GLY A 251 -7.71 24.31 10.35
C GLY A 251 -6.78 25.34 11.02
N GLU A 252 -5.48 25.09 11.07
CA GLU A 252 -4.47 25.94 11.72
C GLU A 252 -3.59 26.72 10.74
N ARG A 253 -3.71 26.44 9.43
CA ARG A 253 -2.87 27.03 8.38
C ARG A 253 -3.40 28.38 7.90
N ASP A 254 -2.49 29.25 7.46
CA ASP A 254 -2.87 30.33 6.53
C ASP A 254 -3.09 29.71 5.14
N LEU A 255 -4.35 29.42 4.82
CA LEU A 255 -4.73 28.75 3.58
C LEU A 255 -4.44 29.59 2.32
N ASN A 256 -4.42 30.92 2.44
CA ASN A 256 -4.13 31.79 1.29
C ASN A 256 -2.63 31.80 0.99
N GLU A 257 -1.78 31.87 2.02
CA GLU A 257 -0.34 31.67 1.86
C GLU A 257 -0.08 30.27 1.30
N TYR A 258 -0.69 29.24 1.88
CA TYR A 258 -0.46 27.84 1.51
C TYR A 258 -0.76 27.55 0.04
N TYR A 259 -1.99 27.82 -0.43
CA TYR A 259 -2.35 27.57 -1.82
C TYR A 259 -1.68 28.56 -2.78
N GLY A 260 -1.35 29.78 -2.34
CA GLY A 260 -0.59 30.74 -3.14
C GLY A 260 0.86 30.29 -3.38
N LEU A 261 1.51 29.68 -2.39
CA LEU A 261 2.84 29.05 -2.56
C LEU A 261 2.76 27.83 -3.47
N ALA A 262 1.71 27.01 -3.31
CA ALA A 262 1.48 25.85 -4.16
C ALA A 262 1.29 26.24 -5.64
N GLU A 263 0.51 27.28 -5.92
CA GLU A 263 0.30 27.77 -7.28
C GLU A 263 1.61 28.29 -7.91
N LYS A 264 2.39 29.08 -7.17
CA LYS A 264 3.68 29.59 -7.66
C LYS A 264 4.69 28.49 -7.96
N THR A 265 4.77 27.48 -7.09
CA THR A 265 5.82 26.46 -7.14
C THR A 265 5.43 25.27 -8.01
N GLY A 266 4.19 24.79 -7.94
CA GLY A 266 3.70 23.60 -8.64
C GLY A 266 2.47 23.81 -9.52
N GLY A 267 2.03 25.06 -9.71
CA GLY A 267 0.91 25.41 -10.58
C GLY A 267 -0.43 24.94 -10.04
N LEU A 268 -1.46 25.06 -10.87
CA LEU A 268 -2.82 24.63 -10.52
C LEU A 268 -2.91 23.13 -10.31
N LEU A 269 -2.00 22.34 -10.88
CA LEU A 269 -1.95 20.90 -10.66
C LEU A 269 -1.59 20.56 -9.20
N LEU A 270 -0.65 21.29 -8.60
CA LEU A 270 -0.33 21.12 -7.18
C LEU A 270 -1.46 21.67 -6.30
N VAL A 271 -2.06 22.80 -6.65
CA VAL A 271 -3.22 23.36 -5.92
C VAL A 271 -4.37 22.36 -5.88
N LEU A 272 -4.70 21.73 -7.01
CA LEU A 272 -5.73 20.69 -7.07
C LEU A 272 -5.44 19.50 -6.15
N GLN A 273 -4.19 19.02 -6.17
CA GLN A 273 -3.75 17.93 -5.29
C GLN A 273 -3.95 18.31 -3.82
N LEU A 274 -3.42 19.47 -3.40
CA LEU A 274 -3.46 19.88 -2.00
C LEU A 274 -4.87 20.21 -1.51
N LEU A 275 -5.72 20.82 -2.34
CA LEU A 275 -7.13 21.06 -2.02
C LEU A 275 -7.87 19.73 -1.83
N HIS A 276 -7.65 18.76 -2.73
CA HIS A 276 -8.26 17.44 -2.60
C HIS A 276 -7.81 16.73 -1.33
N ASP A 277 -6.52 16.77 -1.02
CA ASP A 277 -5.95 16.13 0.18
C ASP A 277 -6.50 16.77 1.45
N ASP A 278 -6.60 18.11 1.51
CA ASP A 278 -7.16 18.83 2.65
C ASP A 278 -8.66 18.57 2.83
N ILE A 279 -9.45 18.56 1.76
CA ILE A 279 -10.89 18.23 1.83
C ILE A 279 -11.09 16.78 2.29
N THR A 280 -10.28 15.84 1.79
CA THR A 280 -10.33 14.42 2.17
C THR A 280 -10.00 14.26 3.65
N ARG A 281 -8.94 14.93 4.12
CA ARG A 281 -8.54 14.93 5.53
C ARG A 281 -9.62 15.53 6.43
N LEU A 282 -10.16 16.69 6.06
CA LEU A 282 -11.17 17.40 6.84
C LEU A 282 -12.51 16.67 6.89
N SER A 283 -12.92 16.03 5.79
CA SER A 283 -14.15 15.22 5.76
C SER A 283 -14.04 13.92 6.56
N MET A 284 -12.85 13.59 7.08
CA MET A 284 -12.53 12.30 7.70
C MET A 284 -12.87 11.12 6.79
N ALA A 285 -12.86 11.35 5.48
CA ALA A 285 -13.07 10.32 4.49
C ALA A 285 -12.00 9.25 4.65
N GLU A 286 -12.40 7.99 4.45
CA GLU A 286 -11.50 6.84 4.50
C GLU A 286 -10.79 6.61 5.86
N SER A 287 -11.32 7.17 6.95
CA SER A 287 -10.77 7.02 8.31
C SER A 287 -11.11 5.70 9.03
N ALA A 288 -11.89 4.83 8.38
CA ALA A 288 -12.09 3.47 8.85
C ALA A 288 -10.81 2.65 8.62
N ALA A 289 -10.51 1.71 9.50
CA ALA A 289 -9.30 0.89 9.38
C ALA A 289 -9.48 -0.49 10.01
N ALA A 290 -8.57 -1.41 9.71
CA ALA A 290 -8.40 -2.64 10.47
C ALA A 290 -7.67 -2.35 11.79
N VAL A 291 -8.07 -3.03 12.86
CA VAL A 291 -7.40 -2.90 14.17
C VAL A 291 -5.93 -3.26 14.06
N ASP A 292 -5.62 -4.38 13.40
CA ASP A 292 -4.25 -4.84 13.17
C ASP A 292 -3.41 -3.81 12.40
N ASP A 293 -4.02 -3.05 11.49
CA ASP A 293 -3.31 -2.07 10.67
C ASP A 293 -3.06 -0.74 11.39
N GLU A 294 -3.91 -0.40 12.35
CA GLU A 294 -3.69 0.71 13.29
C GLU A 294 -2.64 0.36 14.34
N LEU A 295 -2.59 -0.90 14.77
CA LEU A 295 -1.61 -1.38 15.75
C LEU A 295 -0.17 -1.32 15.21
N THR A 296 0.01 -1.37 13.89
CA THR A 296 1.30 -1.12 13.25
C THR A 296 1.90 0.23 13.65
N LEU A 297 1.04 1.23 13.85
CA LEU A 297 1.40 2.60 14.22
C LEU A 297 1.08 2.91 15.67
N VAL A 298 0.96 1.92 16.56
CA VAL A 298 0.47 2.13 17.93
C VAL A 298 1.34 3.11 18.74
N MET A 299 2.64 3.24 18.44
CA MET A 299 3.53 4.23 19.06
C MET A 299 3.45 5.62 18.42
N HIS A 300 2.89 5.71 17.20
CA HIS A 300 2.71 6.95 16.46
C HIS A 300 1.49 7.71 16.97
N ARG A 301 1.75 8.87 17.58
CA ARG A 301 0.68 9.72 18.14
C ARG A 301 0.15 10.74 17.12
N ASP A 302 0.98 11.11 16.14
CA ASP A 302 0.74 12.26 15.26
C ASP A 302 0.68 11.86 13.78
N TYR A 303 -0.10 10.82 13.43
CA TYR A 303 -0.36 10.46 12.03
C TYR A 303 -1.79 10.86 11.60
N THR A 304 -1.99 11.04 10.30
CA THR A 304 -3.30 11.39 9.76
C THR A 304 -4.18 10.13 9.66
N VAL A 305 -5.25 10.08 10.46
CA VAL A 305 -6.20 8.95 10.48
C VAL A 305 -7.06 8.90 9.20
N ALA A 306 -7.33 10.06 8.58
CA ALA A 306 -8.12 10.16 7.37
C ALA A 306 -7.24 10.09 6.11
N SER A 307 -6.69 8.90 5.84
CA SER A 307 -6.05 8.45 4.57
C SER A 307 -5.23 7.19 4.85
N ARG A 308 -4.40 6.76 3.89
CA ARG A 308 -3.45 5.65 3.97
C ARG A 308 -2.08 6.16 4.39
N VAL A 309 -1.41 5.51 5.33
CA VAL A 309 -0.03 5.83 5.70
C VAL A 309 0.92 4.90 4.94
N PRO A 310 1.93 5.40 4.19
CA PRO A 310 2.89 4.52 3.52
C PRO A 310 3.61 3.57 4.49
N ASN A 311 3.72 2.29 4.12
CA ASN A 311 4.43 1.29 4.89
C ASN A 311 5.94 1.34 4.61
N LEU A 312 6.71 1.93 5.53
CA LEU A 312 8.17 2.05 5.39
C LEU A 312 8.94 0.73 5.58
N LEU A 313 8.26 -0.36 5.99
CA LEU A 313 8.85 -1.70 5.96
C LEU A 313 8.82 -2.32 4.56
N ASN A 314 8.08 -1.72 3.62
CA ASN A 314 8.13 -2.05 2.22
C ASN A 314 9.39 -1.40 1.58
N PRO A 315 10.33 -2.20 1.04
CA PRO A 315 11.57 -1.67 0.47
C PRO A 315 11.35 -0.62 -0.63
N HIS A 316 10.28 -0.75 -1.43
CA HIS A 316 9.97 0.18 -2.51
C HIS A 316 9.50 1.56 -2.02
N LEU A 317 9.07 1.66 -0.76
CA LEU A 317 8.58 2.91 -0.15
C LEU A 317 9.60 3.54 0.80
N ALA A 318 10.57 2.77 1.30
CA ALA A 318 11.59 3.23 2.23
C ALA A 318 12.63 4.17 1.58
N GLU A 319 12.87 4.05 0.27
CA GLU A 319 13.95 4.77 -0.44
C GLU A 319 13.73 6.30 -0.53
N ASN A 320 12.51 6.79 -0.25
CA ASN A 320 12.13 8.20 -0.42
C ASN A 320 11.99 9.01 0.88
N THR A 321 12.35 8.45 2.03
CA THR A 321 12.22 9.15 3.32
C THR A 321 13.55 9.59 3.90
N THR A 322 13.78 10.90 4.01
CA THR A 322 14.86 11.47 4.83
C THR A 322 14.69 11.01 6.28
N ALA A 323 15.79 10.57 6.90
CA ALA A 323 15.86 10.02 8.25
C ALA A 323 15.37 11.02 9.32
N GLN A 324 14.06 11.06 9.54
CA GLN A 324 13.47 11.59 10.77
C GLN A 324 13.51 10.49 11.84
N ALA A 325 13.59 10.87 13.12
CA ALA A 325 13.56 9.90 14.21
C ALA A 325 12.17 9.26 14.28
N TRP A 326 11.96 8.16 13.57
CA TRP A 326 10.68 7.46 13.54
C TRP A 326 10.47 6.70 14.85
N GLN A 327 9.27 6.82 15.41
CA GLN A 327 8.80 5.90 16.44
C GLN A 327 8.75 4.46 15.89
N PRO A 328 8.81 3.44 16.75
CA PRO A 328 8.77 2.06 16.30
C PRO A 328 7.48 1.73 15.54
N VAL A 329 7.65 1.04 14.40
CA VAL A 329 6.57 0.46 13.60
C VAL A 329 6.57 -1.05 13.84
N PHE A 330 5.40 -1.65 14.08
CA PHE A 330 5.28 -3.08 14.34
C PHE A 330 4.60 -3.82 13.20
N MET A 331 5.13 -5.00 12.88
CA MET A 331 4.45 -5.94 12.01
C MET A 331 3.27 -6.57 12.76
N THR A 332 2.12 -6.71 12.10
CA THR A 332 0.90 -7.21 12.73
C THR A 332 0.32 -8.40 11.98
N ALA A 333 -0.21 -9.34 12.74
CA ALA A 333 -0.95 -10.49 12.22
C ALA A 333 -2.00 -10.92 13.23
N ARG A 334 -2.93 -11.74 12.76
CA ARG A 334 -4.07 -12.23 13.54
C ARG A 334 -4.13 -13.74 13.56
N LEU A 335 -4.23 -14.32 14.75
CA LEU A 335 -4.63 -15.70 14.98
C LEU A 335 -6.14 -15.75 15.27
N ASP A 336 -6.94 -15.76 14.20
CA ASP A 336 -8.39 -15.75 14.27
C ASP A 336 -9.00 -16.54 13.09
N GLY A 337 -10.30 -16.79 13.15
CA GLY A 337 -11.06 -17.53 12.17
C GLY A 337 -12.52 -17.63 12.60
N PRO A 338 -13.35 -18.35 11.85
CA PRO A 338 -14.77 -18.46 12.16
C PRO A 338 -15.07 -19.11 13.52
N MET A 339 -14.14 -19.93 14.03
CA MET A 339 -14.26 -20.64 15.30
C MET A 339 -12.87 -20.83 15.94
N PRO A 340 -12.79 -21.04 17.28
CA PRO A 340 -11.53 -21.25 17.98
C PRO A 340 -10.72 -22.48 17.51
N ASP A 341 -11.39 -23.55 17.08
CA ASP A 341 -10.76 -24.78 16.58
C ASP A 341 -10.02 -24.55 15.26
N VAL A 342 -10.51 -23.65 14.40
CA VAL A 342 -9.81 -23.23 13.18
C VAL A 342 -8.49 -22.53 13.53
N VAL A 343 -8.46 -21.73 14.60
CA VAL A 343 -7.24 -21.06 15.07
C VAL A 343 -6.24 -22.07 15.66
N GLU A 344 -6.73 -23.02 16.45
CA GLU A 344 -5.91 -24.11 16.99
C GLU A 344 -5.29 -24.95 15.88
N ARG A 345 -6.09 -25.31 14.85
CA ARG A 345 -5.61 -26.00 13.66
C ARG A 345 -4.57 -25.18 12.89
N MET A 346 -4.83 -23.89 12.68
CA MET A 346 -3.90 -22.97 12.00
C MET A 346 -2.51 -22.95 12.66
N ILE A 347 -2.46 -22.83 14.00
CA ILE A 347 -1.21 -22.86 14.76
C ILE A 347 -0.52 -24.22 14.60
N ALA A 348 -1.27 -25.31 14.78
CA ALA A 348 -0.73 -26.66 14.65
C ALA A 348 -0.21 -26.96 13.24
N ASP A 349 -0.86 -26.44 12.20
CA ASP A 349 -0.49 -26.61 10.80
C ASP A 349 0.83 -25.89 10.49
N ALA A 350 0.98 -24.65 10.95
CA ALA A 350 2.22 -23.89 10.79
C ALA A 350 3.42 -24.63 11.42
N LEU A 351 3.29 -25.03 12.69
CA LEU A 351 4.36 -25.71 13.44
C LEU A 351 4.74 -27.06 12.81
N ALA A 352 3.77 -27.84 12.33
CA ALA A 352 4.04 -29.14 11.73
C ALA A 352 4.70 -29.03 10.35
N VAL A 353 4.28 -28.06 9.55
CA VAL A 353 4.83 -27.87 8.20
C VAL A 353 6.25 -27.33 8.26
N GLU A 354 6.61 -26.51 9.25
CA GLU A 354 8.01 -26.08 9.42
C GLU A 354 8.98 -27.25 9.69
N GLN A 355 8.50 -28.40 10.15
CA GLN A 355 9.33 -29.60 10.34
C GLN A 355 9.55 -30.37 9.04
N THR A 356 8.61 -30.31 8.10
CA THR A 356 8.55 -31.17 6.92
C THR A 356 8.74 -30.44 5.60
N GLY A 357 8.42 -29.15 5.55
CA GLY A 357 8.31 -28.34 4.33
C GLY A 357 6.90 -28.41 3.74
N LEU A 358 6.45 -27.29 3.16
CA LEU A 358 5.18 -27.24 2.42
C LEU A 358 5.36 -27.83 1.02
N GLU A 359 4.48 -28.76 0.64
CA GLU A 359 4.42 -29.39 -0.67
C GLU A 359 3.00 -29.33 -1.23
N GLY A 360 2.84 -29.34 -2.55
CA GLY A 360 1.55 -29.37 -3.23
C GLY A 360 1.57 -28.60 -4.54
N LYS A 361 0.43 -28.03 -4.92
CA LYS A 361 0.26 -27.28 -6.18
C LYS A 361 0.08 -25.79 -5.91
N ILE A 362 0.56 -24.97 -6.84
CA ILE A 362 0.35 -23.52 -6.85
C ILE A 362 -0.77 -23.22 -7.84
N TYR A 363 -1.84 -22.58 -7.36
CA TYR A 363 -2.99 -22.16 -8.16
C TYR A 363 -3.00 -20.64 -8.30
N LEU A 364 -3.00 -20.16 -9.54
CA LEU A 364 -3.06 -18.75 -9.88
C LEU A 364 -4.30 -18.51 -10.76
N ASP A 365 -5.22 -17.66 -10.30
CA ASP A 365 -6.51 -17.40 -10.94
C ASP A 365 -6.52 -15.97 -11.50
N ALA A 366 -6.07 -15.84 -12.75
CA ALA A 366 -6.11 -14.62 -13.54
C ALA A 366 -7.37 -14.56 -14.40
N ARG A 367 -7.76 -13.37 -14.85
CA ARG A 367 -9.02 -13.11 -15.56
C ARG A 367 -8.88 -12.84 -17.05
N GLY A 368 -7.67 -12.94 -17.61
CA GLY A 368 -7.44 -12.64 -19.01
C GLY A 368 -7.61 -11.15 -19.37
N ILE A 369 -7.43 -10.23 -18.41
CA ILE A 369 -7.59 -8.80 -18.62
C ILE A 369 -6.49 -8.29 -19.56
N ARG A 370 -6.88 -7.60 -20.65
CA ARG A 370 -5.97 -7.06 -21.67
C ARG A 370 -5.96 -5.53 -21.78
N ASN A 371 -6.90 -4.85 -21.11
CA ASN A 371 -6.98 -3.39 -21.11
C ASN A 371 -5.85 -2.84 -20.26
N LYS A 372 -4.94 -2.01 -20.80
CA LYS A 372 -3.73 -1.52 -20.09
C LYS A 372 -4.02 -0.48 -18.99
N ASP A 373 -4.85 -0.84 -18.02
CA ASP A 373 -5.14 -0.09 -16.80
C ASP A 373 -4.48 -0.76 -15.57
N GLY A 374 -4.77 -0.26 -14.37
CA GLY A 374 -4.21 -0.81 -13.13
C GLY A 374 -4.67 -2.25 -12.83
N TYR A 375 -5.85 -2.67 -13.30
CA TYR A 375 -6.33 -4.04 -13.12
C TYR A 375 -5.53 -5.01 -13.99
N HIS A 376 -5.20 -4.61 -15.22
CA HIS A 376 -4.32 -5.41 -16.08
C HIS A 376 -2.94 -5.63 -15.49
N GLU A 377 -2.32 -4.63 -14.84
CA GLU A 377 -0.96 -4.81 -14.31
C GLU A 377 -0.90 -5.95 -13.29
N TYR A 378 -1.86 -6.00 -12.38
CA TYR A 378 -1.89 -7.02 -11.34
C TYR A 378 -2.36 -8.38 -11.91
N ASP A 379 -3.30 -8.39 -12.85
CA ASP A 379 -3.69 -9.60 -13.61
C ASP A 379 -2.52 -10.18 -14.42
N GLU A 380 -1.71 -9.32 -15.04
CA GLU A 380 -0.50 -9.69 -15.75
C GLU A 380 0.58 -10.21 -14.80
N ASP A 381 0.66 -9.69 -13.57
CA ASP A 381 1.60 -10.18 -12.57
C ASP A 381 1.38 -11.65 -12.21
N LEU A 382 0.12 -12.11 -12.14
CA LEU A 382 -0.21 -13.53 -11.98
C LEU A 382 0.31 -14.38 -13.14
N ARG A 383 0.11 -13.91 -14.38
CA ARG A 383 0.61 -14.62 -15.58
C ARG A 383 2.13 -14.68 -15.61
N ARG A 384 2.80 -13.57 -15.30
CA ARG A 384 4.27 -13.51 -15.22
C ARG A 384 4.81 -14.40 -14.12
N LEU A 385 4.19 -14.41 -12.94
CA LEU A 385 4.56 -15.32 -11.85
C LEU A 385 4.40 -16.78 -12.28
N ALA A 386 3.27 -17.14 -12.90
CA ALA A 386 3.03 -18.50 -13.39
C ALA A 386 4.10 -18.95 -14.39
N ALA A 387 4.46 -18.08 -15.34
CA ALA A 387 5.51 -18.35 -16.31
C ALA A 387 6.88 -18.55 -15.63
N ARG A 388 7.25 -17.65 -14.70
CA ARG A 388 8.51 -17.75 -13.94
C ARG A 388 8.60 -19.03 -13.13
N LEU A 389 7.52 -19.42 -12.44
CA LEU A 389 7.49 -20.66 -11.67
C LEU A 389 7.67 -21.89 -12.56
N LYS A 390 6.98 -21.95 -13.71
CA LYS A 390 7.09 -23.06 -14.67
C LYS A 390 8.46 -23.13 -15.37
N GLU A 391 9.12 -21.99 -15.58
CA GLU A 391 10.43 -21.93 -16.23
C GLU A 391 11.57 -22.28 -15.28
N GLN A 392 11.47 -21.86 -14.01
CA GLN A 392 12.59 -21.88 -13.07
C GLN A 392 12.47 -22.92 -11.96
N THR A 393 11.35 -23.65 -11.89
CA THR A 393 11.09 -24.61 -10.81
C THR A 393 10.34 -25.83 -11.32
N ASP A 394 10.41 -26.93 -10.57
CA ASP A 394 9.62 -28.14 -10.82
C ASP A 394 8.26 -28.12 -10.09
N TRP A 395 7.85 -26.99 -9.53
CA TRP A 395 6.58 -26.90 -8.81
C TRP A 395 5.39 -27.10 -9.75
N PRO A 396 4.39 -27.93 -9.39
CA PRO A 396 3.16 -28.03 -10.15
C PRO A 396 2.37 -26.70 -10.09
N VAL A 397 2.31 -25.99 -11.21
CA VAL A 397 1.63 -24.69 -11.32
C VAL A 397 0.44 -24.75 -12.26
N VAL A 398 -0.75 -24.44 -11.72
CA VAL A 398 -2.00 -24.30 -12.47
C VAL A 398 -2.34 -22.82 -12.59
N LEU A 399 -2.40 -22.33 -13.82
CA LEU A 399 -2.87 -20.98 -14.14
C LEU A 399 -4.23 -21.09 -14.81
N ASP A 400 -5.24 -20.44 -14.25
CA ASP A 400 -6.45 -20.07 -14.97
C ASP A 400 -6.28 -18.64 -15.51
N ASP A 401 -6.62 -18.42 -16.78
CA ASP A 401 -6.58 -17.09 -17.44
C ASP A 401 -7.95 -16.74 -18.04
N ARG A 402 -9.02 -17.35 -17.50
CA ARG A 402 -10.41 -17.16 -17.94
C ARG A 402 -11.10 -16.16 -17.00
N PRO A 403 -12.11 -15.41 -17.47
CA PRO A 403 -12.81 -14.44 -16.62
C PRO A 403 -13.53 -15.01 -15.38
N ALA A 404 -13.84 -16.31 -15.37
CA ALA A 404 -14.53 -16.99 -14.28
C ALA A 404 -13.52 -17.58 -13.29
N VAL A 405 -13.88 -17.60 -12.00
CA VAL A 405 -13.07 -18.26 -10.96
C VAL A 405 -13.03 -19.77 -11.17
N PHE A 406 -12.05 -20.43 -10.54
CA PHE A 406 -12.00 -21.90 -10.48
C PHE A 406 -13.34 -22.52 -10.04
N GLU A 407 -13.77 -23.55 -10.74
CA GLU A 407 -15.01 -24.28 -10.44
C GLU A 407 -14.95 -25.00 -9.09
N PRO A 408 -16.11 -25.30 -8.46
CA PRO A 408 -16.15 -26.08 -7.22
C PRO A 408 -15.39 -27.41 -7.31
N ASN A 409 -14.58 -27.70 -6.29
CA ASN A 409 -13.81 -28.94 -6.14
C ASN A 409 -12.84 -29.28 -7.28
N CYS A 410 -12.40 -28.31 -8.10
CA CYS A 410 -11.49 -28.60 -9.21
C CYS A 410 -9.99 -28.50 -8.86
N CYS A 411 -9.65 -28.01 -7.66
CA CYS A 411 -8.28 -27.75 -7.26
C CYS A 411 -7.88 -28.63 -6.05
N ASP A 412 -7.25 -29.76 -6.30
CA ASP A 412 -6.72 -30.65 -5.26
C ASP A 412 -5.30 -30.26 -4.82
N GLN A 413 -4.93 -30.65 -3.60
CA GLN A 413 -3.59 -30.47 -3.04
C GLN A 413 -3.07 -29.03 -3.16
N ALA A 414 -3.93 -28.04 -2.93
CA ALA A 414 -3.57 -26.63 -3.02
C ALA A 414 -2.64 -26.24 -1.86
N ALA A 415 -1.39 -25.88 -2.19
CA ALA A 415 -0.40 -25.37 -1.24
C ALA A 415 -0.37 -23.84 -1.23
N LEU A 416 -0.40 -23.23 -2.42
CA LEU A 416 -0.48 -21.78 -2.58
C LEU A 416 -1.64 -21.42 -3.51
N TYR A 417 -2.39 -20.38 -3.14
CA TYR A 417 -3.45 -19.81 -3.98
C TYR A 417 -3.41 -18.28 -3.97
N CYS A 418 -3.47 -17.69 -5.16
CA CYS A 418 -3.77 -16.27 -5.35
C CYS A 418 -4.72 -16.10 -6.55
N GLY A 419 -5.78 -15.32 -6.39
CA GLY A 419 -6.81 -15.25 -7.42
C GLY A 419 -7.72 -14.03 -7.42
N TRP A 420 -8.38 -13.80 -8.55
CA TRP A 420 -9.37 -12.75 -8.81
C TRP A 420 -10.70 -13.38 -9.24
N TYR A 421 -11.85 -12.70 -9.29
CA TYR A 421 -12.44 -11.75 -8.36
C TYR A 421 -13.90 -12.20 -8.23
N SER A 422 -14.33 -12.60 -7.04
CA SER A 422 -15.72 -12.99 -6.75
C SER A 422 -16.15 -12.34 -5.43
N LEU A 423 -16.55 -11.07 -5.51
CA LEU A 423 -16.82 -10.25 -4.34
C LEU A 423 -17.83 -10.87 -3.38
N ARG A 424 -17.38 -11.15 -2.15
CA ARG A 424 -18.15 -11.69 -1.03
C ARG A 424 -18.91 -12.96 -1.39
N ASN A 425 -18.36 -13.72 -2.33
CA ASN A 425 -18.96 -14.93 -2.87
C ASN A 425 -17.87 -15.98 -3.04
N TYR A 426 -17.50 -16.59 -1.92
CA TYR A 426 -16.58 -17.72 -1.88
C TYR A 426 -17.10 -18.89 -2.73
N VAL A 427 -16.19 -19.45 -3.54
CA VAL A 427 -16.41 -20.68 -4.29
C VAL A 427 -15.48 -21.76 -3.70
N PRO A 428 -16.00 -22.93 -3.28
CA PRO A 428 -15.21 -23.99 -2.67
C PRO A 428 -14.43 -24.79 -3.72
N SER A 429 -13.46 -24.15 -4.36
CA SER A 429 -12.71 -24.75 -5.45
C SER A 429 -11.59 -25.68 -4.95
N PHE A 430 -11.10 -25.46 -3.73
CA PHE A 430 -9.83 -26.01 -3.24
C PHE A 430 -9.99 -27.10 -2.17
N THR A 431 -9.21 -28.16 -2.31
CA THR A 431 -8.79 -29.02 -1.19
C THR A 431 -7.37 -28.64 -0.79
N PHE A 432 -7.23 -27.97 0.35
CA PHE A 432 -5.94 -27.47 0.82
C PHE A 432 -5.10 -28.57 1.45
N VAL A 433 -3.79 -28.53 1.20
CA VAL A 433 -2.82 -29.28 2.01
C VAL A 433 -2.65 -28.61 3.38
N ARG A 434 -2.13 -29.35 4.34
CA ARG A 434 -1.75 -28.79 5.64
C ARG A 434 -0.75 -27.64 5.46
N GLY A 435 -1.00 -26.50 6.10
CA GLY A 435 -0.12 -25.31 6.02
C GLY A 435 -0.30 -24.45 4.77
N ALA A 436 -1.34 -24.69 3.94
CA ALA A 436 -1.54 -23.90 2.75
C ALA A 436 -1.71 -22.39 3.03
N VAL A 437 -1.17 -21.56 2.15
CA VAL A 437 -1.34 -20.10 2.18
C VAL A 437 -2.16 -19.69 0.97
N ALA A 438 -3.32 -19.06 1.21
CA ALA A 438 -4.29 -18.79 0.17
C ALA A 438 -4.88 -17.39 0.36
N TYR A 439 -4.94 -16.57 -0.68
CA TYR A 439 -5.69 -15.32 -0.61
C TYR A 439 -6.43 -15.02 -1.90
N HIS A 440 -7.59 -14.39 -1.74
CA HIS A 440 -8.44 -14.00 -2.86
C HIS A 440 -8.53 -12.48 -2.92
N LEU A 441 -8.36 -11.94 -4.12
CA LEU A 441 -8.39 -10.53 -4.37
C LEU A 441 -9.83 -10.06 -4.53
N ALA A 442 -10.43 -9.61 -3.44
CA ALA A 442 -11.71 -8.89 -3.46
C ALA A 442 -11.84 -7.99 -2.23
N SER A 443 -12.65 -6.93 -2.35
CA SER A 443 -12.93 -5.99 -1.25
C SER A 443 -13.79 -6.65 -0.16
N PHE A 444 -13.73 -6.16 1.08
CA PHE A 444 -14.58 -6.62 2.19
C PHE A 444 -14.48 -8.11 2.59
N GLU A 445 -13.48 -8.87 2.11
CA GLU A 445 -13.41 -10.32 2.38
C GLU A 445 -13.06 -10.69 3.82
N ALA A 446 -12.62 -9.73 4.63
CA ALA A 446 -12.49 -9.83 6.07
C ALA A 446 -13.41 -8.86 6.81
N GLN A 447 -14.59 -8.53 6.25
CA GLN A 447 -15.53 -7.64 6.94
C GLN A 447 -16.15 -8.29 8.20
N SER A 448 -16.21 -9.61 8.25
CA SER A 448 -16.49 -10.43 9.42
C SER A 448 -15.75 -11.76 9.32
N LEU A 449 -15.26 -12.28 10.43
CA LEU A 449 -14.72 -13.63 10.53
C LEU A 449 -15.71 -14.56 11.22
N HIS A 450 -16.51 -14.05 12.17
CA HIS A 450 -17.32 -14.88 13.07
C HIS A 450 -18.79 -15.04 12.66
N ASP A 451 -19.30 -14.30 11.67
CA ASP A 451 -20.69 -14.44 11.20
C ASP A 451 -20.81 -15.61 10.19
N PRO A 452 -21.42 -16.75 10.57
CA PRO A 452 -21.52 -17.92 9.70
C PRO A 452 -22.44 -17.70 8.48
N LYS A 453 -23.26 -16.65 8.49
CA LYS A 453 -24.17 -16.31 7.38
C LYS A 453 -23.44 -15.67 6.20
N GLN A 454 -22.24 -15.15 6.42
CA GLN A 454 -21.47 -14.51 5.37
C GLN A 454 -20.78 -15.56 4.48
N ASN A 455 -20.63 -15.23 3.19
CA ASN A 455 -19.91 -16.06 2.22
C ASN A 455 -18.59 -15.40 1.76
N LEU A 456 -17.84 -14.83 2.72
CA LEU A 456 -16.59 -14.12 2.47
C LEU A 456 -15.41 -15.08 2.28
N TRP A 457 -14.45 -14.73 1.44
CA TRP A 457 -13.31 -15.58 1.12
C TRP A 457 -12.42 -15.85 2.34
N CYS A 458 -12.05 -14.85 3.16
CA CYS A 458 -11.13 -15.07 4.28
C CYS A 458 -11.62 -16.13 5.28
N PRO A 459 -12.80 -15.99 5.93
CA PRO A 459 -13.26 -17.01 6.88
C PRO A 459 -13.54 -18.37 6.21
N LYS A 460 -13.95 -18.39 4.93
CA LYS A 460 -14.24 -19.65 4.22
C LYS A 460 -12.97 -20.39 3.78
N LEU A 461 -11.92 -19.69 3.34
CA LEU A 461 -10.61 -20.29 3.07
C LEU A 461 -10.02 -20.92 4.33
N LEU A 462 -10.11 -20.22 5.47
CA LEU A 462 -9.69 -20.73 6.77
C LEU A 462 -10.54 -21.92 7.23
N ALA A 463 -11.85 -21.89 7.03
CA ALA A 463 -12.69 -23.05 7.33
C ALA A 463 -12.38 -24.25 6.40
N ALA A 464 -12.00 -24.00 5.15
CA ALA A 464 -11.72 -25.03 4.15
C ALA A 464 -10.34 -25.69 4.28
N GLY A 465 -9.46 -25.19 5.16
CA GLY A 465 -8.17 -25.83 5.43
C GLY A 465 -6.95 -24.95 5.23
N ALA A 466 -7.07 -23.74 4.68
CA ALA A 466 -5.93 -22.82 4.61
C ALA A 466 -5.42 -22.50 6.03
N ALA A 467 -4.09 -22.44 6.18
CA ALA A 467 -3.45 -22.02 7.42
C ALA A 467 -3.23 -20.51 7.47
N ALA A 468 -3.22 -19.84 6.32
CA ALA A 468 -3.14 -18.38 6.27
C ALA A 468 -3.91 -17.81 5.08
N THR A 469 -4.40 -16.58 5.28
CA THR A 469 -4.99 -15.72 4.25
C THR A 469 -4.69 -14.26 4.55
N ILE A 470 -4.78 -13.42 3.53
CA ILE A 470 -4.81 -11.97 3.69
C ILE A 470 -6.14 -11.46 3.15
N GLY A 471 -6.63 -10.36 3.69
CA GLY A 471 -7.80 -9.73 3.11
C GLY A 471 -8.18 -8.41 3.77
N PRO A 472 -9.09 -7.67 3.13
CA PRO A 472 -9.46 -6.35 3.58
C PRO A 472 -10.73 -6.36 4.43
N VAL A 473 -10.75 -5.54 5.49
CA VAL A 473 -11.92 -5.40 6.37
C VAL A 473 -12.97 -4.39 5.87
N ASP A 474 -12.58 -3.58 4.87
CA ASP A 474 -13.37 -2.58 4.16
C ASP A 474 -12.87 -2.51 2.70
N GLU A 475 -13.19 -1.46 1.94
CA GLU A 475 -12.66 -1.23 0.59
C GLU A 475 -11.16 -0.88 0.64
N PRO A 476 -10.24 -1.71 0.11
CA PRO A 476 -8.81 -1.45 0.22
C PRO A 476 -8.22 -0.68 -0.97
N TYR A 477 -8.90 -0.63 -2.13
CA TYR A 477 -8.27 -0.43 -3.43
C TYR A 477 -7.23 -1.51 -3.80
N LEU A 478 -7.03 -1.69 -5.11
CA LEU A 478 -6.23 -2.78 -5.66
C LEU A 478 -4.76 -2.74 -5.21
N ASP A 479 -4.18 -1.55 -5.18
CA ASP A 479 -2.79 -1.28 -4.83
C ASP A 479 -2.43 -1.61 -3.38
N SER A 480 -3.42 -1.85 -2.52
CA SER A 480 -3.20 -2.29 -1.14
C SER A 480 -2.85 -3.77 -1.01
N PHE A 481 -3.21 -4.60 -2.00
CA PHE A 481 -2.90 -6.02 -1.95
C PHE A 481 -1.42 -6.27 -2.29
N PRO A 482 -0.74 -7.17 -1.57
CA PRO A 482 0.57 -7.68 -1.95
C PRO A 482 0.58 -8.16 -3.41
N PRO A 483 1.51 -7.68 -4.25
CA PRO A 483 1.68 -8.23 -5.60
C PRO A 483 2.08 -9.71 -5.51
N PRO A 484 1.40 -10.63 -6.21
CA PRO A 484 1.68 -12.06 -6.14
C PRO A 484 3.11 -12.37 -6.60
N GLY A 485 3.61 -11.66 -7.61
CA GLY A 485 4.97 -11.77 -8.15
C GLY A 485 6.09 -11.37 -7.17
N GLU A 486 5.74 -10.78 -6.03
CA GLU A 486 6.66 -10.45 -4.94
C GLU A 486 6.38 -11.28 -3.68
N PHE A 487 5.11 -11.37 -3.25
CA PHE A 487 4.74 -12.07 -2.01
C PHE A 487 5.03 -13.57 -2.05
N ILE A 488 4.63 -14.26 -3.13
CA ILE A 488 4.85 -15.71 -3.26
C ILE A 488 6.35 -16.03 -3.32
N PRO A 489 7.17 -15.33 -4.13
CA PRO A 489 8.62 -15.56 -4.13
C PRO A 489 9.31 -15.30 -2.79
N LEU A 490 8.85 -14.32 -2.00
CA LEU A 490 9.38 -14.10 -0.65
C LEU A 490 9.11 -15.30 0.27
N LEU A 491 7.90 -15.88 0.21
CA LEU A 491 7.59 -17.12 0.94
C LEU A 491 8.46 -18.29 0.45
N LEU A 492 8.49 -18.53 -0.87
CA LEU A 492 9.24 -19.63 -1.48
C LEU A 492 10.73 -19.60 -1.13
N SER A 493 11.32 -18.41 -0.96
CA SER A 493 12.71 -18.28 -0.54
C SER A 493 13.04 -18.99 0.77
N GLY A 494 12.03 -19.27 1.62
CA GLY A 494 12.18 -19.84 2.95
C GLY A 494 12.86 -18.92 3.95
N ARG A 495 13.32 -17.73 3.53
CA ARG A 495 14.10 -16.79 4.33
C ARG A 495 13.24 -15.96 5.28
N TYR A 496 12.06 -15.58 4.82
CA TYR A 496 11.17 -14.67 5.52
C TYR A 496 10.01 -15.42 6.15
N THR A 497 9.58 -14.94 7.31
CA THR A 497 8.31 -15.32 7.94
C THR A 497 7.13 -14.78 7.14
N LEU A 498 5.95 -15.35 7.36
CA LEU A 498 4.71 -14.91 6.72
C LEU A 498 4.44 -13.41 6.95
N VAL A 499 4.68 -12.91 8.16
CA VAL A 499 4.47 -11.49 8.47
C VAL A 499 5.50 -10.58 7.80
N GLU A 500 6.76 -11.01 7.70
CA GLU A 500 7.79 -10.26 6.96
C GLU A 500 7.46 -10.19 5.47
N ALA A 501 7.09 -11.32 4.85
CA ALA A 501 6.69 -11.34 3.45
C ALA A 501 5.49 -10.41 3.19
N PHE A 502 4.51 -10.40 4.10
CA PHE A 502 3.36 -9.50 4.03
C PHE A 502 3.77 -8.03 4.16
N PHE A 503 4.58 -7.65 5.16
CA PHE A 503 4.99 -6.25 5.34
C PHE A 503 6.01 -5.75 4.32
N MET A 504 6.78 -6.63 3.68
CA MET A 504 7.65 -6.25 2.58
C MET A 504 6.88 -5.93 1.29
N THR A 505 5.62 -6.36 1.18
CA THR A 505 4.82 -6.26 -0.05
C THR A 505 3.54 -5.43 0.10
N LYS A 506 2.99 -5.34 1.32
CA LYS A 506 1.92 -4.42 1.71
C LYS A 506 2.39 -2.98 1.58
N ARG A 507 1.54 -2.12 1.01
CA ARG A 507 1.89 -0.71 0.76
C ARG A 507 1.50 0.27 1.85
N TYR A 508 0.45 -0.01 2.59
CA TYR A 508 -0.17 0.98 3.48
C TYR A 508 -0.37 0.46 4.89
N ASN A 509 -0.32 1.36 5.86
CA ASN A 509 -0.66 1.21 7.27
C ASN A 509 -1.82 2.15 7.61
N SER A 510 -2.48 1.94 8.76
CA SER A 510 -3.73 2.64 9.11
C SER A 510 -4.77 2.54 7.99
N TRP A 511 -4.90 1.34 7.42
CA TRP A 511 -5.74 1.05 6.27
C TRP A 511 -6.57 -0.21 6.50
N ARG A 512 -6.86 -1.00 5.44
CA ARG A 512 -7.87 -2.07 5.49
C ARG A 512 -7.31 -3.48 5.55
N MET A 513 -6.02 -3.67 5.32
CA MET A 513 -5.46 -5.00 5.07
C MET A 513 -5.07 -5.70 6.37
N ILE A 514 -5.48 -6.95 6.52
CA ILE A 514 -5.02 -7.83 7.59
C ILE A 514 -4.37 -9.09 7.04
N LEU A 515 -3.44 -9.62 7.84
CA LEU A 515 -2.90 -10.97 7.70
C LEU A 515 -3.50 -11.86 8.77
N ILE A 516 -4.14 -12.96 8.37
CA ILE A 516 -4.66 -13.99 9.27
C ILE A 516 -3.82 -15.25 9.10
N GLY A 517 -3.16 -15.68 10.15
CA GLY A 517 -2.16 -16.75 10.11
C GLY A 517 -1.14 -16.60 11.22
N ASP A 518 -0.35 -17.65 11.45
CA ASP A 518 0.81 -17.58 12.33
C ASP A 518 1.86 -16.63 11.72
N PRO A 519 2.18 -15.49 12.36
CA PRO A 519 3.10 -14.50 11.79
C PRO A 519 4.51 -15.03 11.59
N LEU A 520 4.95 -15.98 12.42
CA LEU A 520 6.29 -16.56 12.36
C LEU A 520 6.38 -17.72 11.38
N TYR A 521 5.27 -18.06 10.69
CA TYR A 521 5.22 -19.20 9.79
C TYR A 521 6.21 -19.09 8.63
N ARG A 522 7.06 -20.11 8.45
CA ARG A 522 8.03 -20.24 7.35
C ARG A 522 7.81 -21.54 6.56
N PRO A 523 6.79 -21.59 5.67
CA PRO A 523 6.41 -22.82 4.97
C PRO A 523 7.55 -23.49 4.18
N PHE A 524 8.50 -22.70 3.69
CA PHE A 524 9.58 -23.16 2.81
C PHE A 524 10.97 -23.11 3.45
N ALA A 525 11.08 -22.97 4.78
CA ALA A 525 12.38 -22.94 5.45
C ALA A 525 13.19 -24.24 5.26
N LYS A 526 12.52 -25.40 5.16
CA LYS A 526 13.14 -26.71 4.92
C LYS A 526 13.54 -26.91 3.47
N ASN A 527 12.63 -26.56 2.55
CA ASN A 527 12.77 -26.78 1.12
C ASN A 527 12.63 -25.45 0.37
N PRO A 528 13.62 -24.53 0.48
CA PRO A 528 13.54 -23.22 -0.14
C PRO A 528 13.64 -23.31 -1.66
N CYS A 529 12.91 -22.44 -2.34
CA CYS A 529 12.88 -22.27 -3.78
C CYS A 529 13.10 -20.79 -4.12
N VAL A 530 14.30 -20.44 -4.60
CA VAL A 530 14.65 -19.06 -4.93
C VAL A 530 14.45 -18.83 -6.41
N LEU A 531 13.51 -17.94 -6.75
CA LEU A 531 13.32 -17.49 -8.12
C LEU A 531 14.37 -16.45 -8.51
N GLY A 532 14.90 -16.55 -9.73
CA GLY A 532 15.74 -15.52 -10.32
C GLY A 532 14.98 -14.20 -10.55
N PRO A 533 15.69 -13.10 -10.82
CA PRO A 533 15.08 -11.80 -11.11
C PRO A 533 14.12 -11.91 -12.30
N ALA A 534 13.03 -11.14 -12.25
CA ALA A 534 12.09 -11.08 -13.38
C ALA A 534 12.80 -10.56 -14.64
N THR A 535 12.57 -11.19 -15.78
CA THR A 535 13.13 -10.79 -17.08
C THR A 535 12.59 -9.45 -17.58
N GLN A 536 11.53 -8.92 -16.95
CA GLN A 536 11.04 -7.55 -17.09
C GLN A 536 10.69 -6.96 -15.71
N PRO A 537 10.97 -5.67 -15.48
CA PRO A 537 10.57 -5.00 -14.24
C PRO A 537 9.04 -4.99 -14.12
N VAL A 538 8.54 -5.30 -12.92
CA VAL A 538 7.12 -5.12 -12.57
C VAL A 538 6.84 -3.62 -12.65
N SER A 539 5.93 -3.21 -13.53
CA SER A 539 5.40 -1.86 -13.48
C SER A 539 4.62 -1.73 -12.18
N THR A 540 4.97 -0.75 -11.34
CA THR A 540 4.13 -0.46 -10.19
C THR A 540 2.74 -0.10 -10.68
N PRO A 541 1.66 -0.74 -10.17
CA PRO A 541 0.30 -0.27 -10.42
C PRO A 541 0.27 1.21 -10.06
N SER A 542 -0.15 2.05 -11.01
CA SER A 542 -0.36 3.46 -10.74
C SER A 542 -1.44 3.58 -9.65
N PRO A 543 -1.23 4.46 -8.64
CA PRO A 543 -2.18 4.66 -7.55
C PRO A 543 -3.59 5.04 -8.03
#